data_AF-A0AA96UFL1-F1
#
_entry.id   AF-A0AA96UFL1-F1
#
_cell.length_a   1.000
_cell.length_b   1.000
_cell.length_c   1.000
_cell.angle_alpha   90.00
_cell.angle_beta   90.00
_cell.angle_gamma   90.00
#
_symmetry.space_group_name_H-M   'P 1'
#
loop_
_entity.id
_entity.type
_entity.pdbx_description
1 polymer ?
#
loop_
_entity_poly.entity_id
_entity_poly.type
_entity_poly.pdbx_seq_one_letter_code
_entity_poly.pdbx_strand_id
1 'polypeptide(L)'
;MTGSQASRARVARRIATAAAYGGGGLGLLGVGLAGVLLTESRMAIRAIGVLDGDPPFADGVYGEAFADPEDSRPPLLLAFLGDSTAAGLGVQRPQETPGALLASGLASVAERRVRLVNAARTGARSSDLARQLESALPQRPDVAVLMIGANDVTRHAPAARSVRELGEAVGALVSAGCHVVVGTCPDLGTIKPVRPPLRWVARRLSRQLAAAQTIAVVEAGGRTVSLGSLLGPEFATRPELFAADRYHPSAQGYATASMALLPSLCAALDLWPQESPEAGGAVEPQAVLPVAVAAAAAAGRSGTEVSAAGPANGTWRWATLKQRFRLALPGGEEAGAVEPDADRPPRGDASANSHPEADDAGATKR
;
A
#
# COMPACT_ATOMS: atom_id res chain seq x y z
N MET A 1 43.65 -33.71 12.27
CA MET A 1 42.73 -32.74 11.63
C MET A 1 42.59 -32.99 10.12
N THR A 2 42.40 -34.23 9.66
CA THR A 2 42.38 -34.59 8.22
C THR A 2 41.04 -35.19 7.73
N GLY A 3 40.13 -35.56 8.65
CA GLY A 3 38.84 -36.20 8.30
C GLY A 3 37.72 -35.27 7.80
N SER A 4 37.77 -33.97 8.14
CA SER A 4 36.69 -33.02 7.82
C SER A 4 36.74 -32.51 6.36
N GLN A 5 37.94 -32.32 5.81
CA GLN A 5 38.13 -31.89 4.42
C GLN A 5 37.78 -33.00 3.41
N ALA A 6 38.09 -34.26 3.73
CA ALA A 6 37.76 -35.42 2.90
C ALA A 6 36.25 -35.74 2.84
N SER A 7 35.47 -35.26 3.82
CA SER A 7 34.02 -35.39 3.87
C SER A 7 33.34 -34.34 2.97
N ARG A 8 33.78 -33.07 3.06
CA ARG A 8 33.29 -31.97 2.21
C ARG A 8 33.56 -32.20 0.72
N ALA A 9 34.74 -32.73 0.39
CA ALA A 9 35.09 -33.07 -0.99
C ALA A 9 34.20 -34.18 -1.58
N ARG A 10 33.78 -35.15 -0.77
CA ARG A 10 32.86 -36.23 -1.20
C ARG A 10 31.42 -35.75 -1.38
N VAL A 11 30.95 -34.85 -0.52
CA VAL A 11 29.62 -34.22 -0.66
C VAL A 11 29.57 -33.32 -1.89
N ALA A 12 30.60 -32.49 -2.12
CA ALA A 12 30.70 -31.66 -3.32
C ALA A 12 30.74 -32.51 -4.60
N ARG A 13 31.50 -33.61 -4.59
CA ARG A 13 31.61 -34.52 -5.73
C ARG A 13 30.30 -35.28 -6.00
N ARG A 14 29.51 -35.62 -4.97
CA ARG A 14 28.16 -36.23 -5.09
C ARG A 14 27.12 -35.26 -5.63
N ILE A 15 27.15 -33.99 -5.23
CA ILE A 15 26.28 -32.95 -5.78
C ILE A 15 26.61 -32.69 -7.25
N ALA A 16 27.90 -32.65 -7.60
CA ALA A 16 28.34 -32.50 -8.98
C ALA A 16 27.98 -33.70 -9.88
N THR A 17 28.03 -34.93 -9.35
CA THR A 17 27.63 -36.13 -10.11
C THR A 17 26.12 -36.27 -10.25
N ALA A 18 25.34 -35.88 -9.24
CA ALA A 18 23.88 -35.82 -9.35
C ALA A 18 23.41 -34.78 -10.40
N ALA A 19 24.10 -33.65 -10.50
CA ALA A 19 23.88 -32.66 -11.55
C ALA A 19 24.27 -33.17 -12.95
N ALA A 20 25.30 -34.01 -13.06
CA ALA A 20 25.79 -34.49 -14.35
C ALA A 20 24.94 -35.63 -14.96
N TYR A 21 24.31 -36.50 -14.15
CA TYR A 21 23.72 -37.74 -14.65
C TYR A 21 22.19 -37.89 -14.48
N GLY A 22 21.50 -37.00 -13.75
CA GLY A 22 20.05 -37.10 -13.56
C GLY A 22 19.26 -35.78 -13.62
N GLY A 23 19.92 -34.63 -13.67
CA GLY A 23 19.26 -33.32 -13.59
C GLY A 23 19.99 -32.17 -14.31
N GLY A 24 20.85 -32.48 -15.29
CA GLY A 24 21.78 -31.52 -15.89
C GLY A 24 21.12 -30.31 -16.56
N GLY A 25 20.00 -30.50 -17.26
CA GLY A 25 19.28 -29.39 -17.88
C GLY A 25 18.61 -28.46 -16.85
N LEU A 26 17.86 -29.04 -15.89
CA LEU A 26 17.15 -28.27 -14.86
C LEU A 26 18.09 -27.58 -13.87
N GLY A 27 19.20 -28.24 -13.50
CA GLY A 27 20.23 -27.67 -12.63
C GLY A 27 20.97 -26.50 -13.29
N LEU A 28 21.35 -26.63 -14.56
CA LEU A 28 22.01 -25.55 -15.32
C LEU A 28 21.05 -24.38 -15.60
N LEU A 29 19.78 -24.67 -15.94
CA LEU A 29 18.76 -23.64 -16.11
C LEU A 29 18.47 -22.89 -14.81
N GLY A 30 18.39 -23.60 -13.67
CA GLY A 30 18.21 -22.99 -12.35
C GLY A 30 19.38 -22.09 -11.93
N VAL A 31 20.62 -22.54 -12.17
CA VAL A 31 21.82 -21.73 -11.92
C VAL A 31 21.86 -20.50 -12.83
N GLY A 32 21.51 -20.67 -14.12
CA GLY A 32 21.42 -19.57 -15.07
C GLY A 32 20.40 -18.51 -14.66
N LEU A 33 19.19 -18.92 -14.29
CA LEU A 33 18.14 -18.00 -13.81
C LEU A 33 18.56 -17.28 -12.53
N ALA A 34 19.17 -17.98 -11.57
CA ALA A 34 19.69 -17.35 -10.36
C ALA A 34 20.77 -16.30 -10.68
N GLY A 35 21.66 -16.59 -11.63
CA GLY A 35 22.66 -15.65 -12.13
C GLY A 35 22.03 -14.39 -12.76
N VAL A 36 20.97 -14.55 -13.56
CA VAL A 36 20.21 -13.44 -14.13
C VAL A 36 19.59 -12.58 -13.04
N LEU A 37 18.87 -13.19 -12.09
CA LEU A 37 18.22 -12.46 -10.99
C LEU A 37 19.22 -11.69 -10.13
N LEU A 38 20.38 -12.27 -9.81
CA LEU A 38 21.44 -11.59 -9.06
C LEU A 38 22.05 -10.42 -9.85
N THR A 39 22.21 -10.58 -11.16
CA THR A 39 22.73 -9.53 -12.04
C THR A 39 21.75 -8.37 -12.14
N GLU A 40 20.47 -8.67 -12.38
CA GLU A 40 19.39 -7.67 -12.39
C GLU A 40 19.26 -6.96 -11.05
N SER A 41 19.39 -7.68 -9.93
CA SER A 41 19.34 -7.08 -8.60
C SER A 41 20.46 -6.06 -8.41
N ARG A 42 21.69 -6.40 -8.81
CA ARG A 42 22.83 -5.45 -8.77
C ARG A 42 22.62 -4.26 -9.70
N MET A 43 22.07 -4.47 -10.90
CA MET A 43 21.75 -3.38 -11.82
C MET A 43 20.64 -2.47 -11.26
N ALA A 44 19.61 -3.04 -10.66
CA ALA A 44 18.52 -2.30 -10.02
C ALA A 44 19.05 -1.48 -8.85
N ILE A 45 19.87 -2.05 -7.96
CA ILE A 45 20.48 -1.32 -6.83
C ILE A 45 21.34 -0.15 -7.32
N ARG A 46 22.12 -0.34 -8.41
CA ARG A 46 22.92 0.75 -9.00
C ARG A 46 22.08 1.82 -9.69
N ALA A 47 20.91 1.45 -10.21
CA ALA A 47 19.99 2.36 -10.85
C ALA A 47 19.08 3.07 -9.83
N ILE A 48 18.80 2.46 -8.67
CA ILE A 48 18.18 3.17 -7.56
C ILE A 48 19.17 4.21 -7.07
N GLY A 49 18.76 5.47 -7.10
CA GLY A 49 19.60 6.56 -6.60
C GLY A 49 19.80 6.43 -5.09
N VAL A 50 20.75 7.17 -4.55
CA VAL A 50 20.85 7.37 -3.11
C VAL A 50 20.18 8.70 -2.83
N LEU A 51 19.23 8.71 -1.89
CA LEU A 51 18.76 9.96 -1.32
C LEU A 51 19.77 10.39 -0.26
N ASP A 52 20.29 11.60 -0.40
CA ASP A 52 21.13 12.21 0.61
C ASP A 52 20.25 12.79 1.73
N GLY A 53 20.68 12.57 2.98
CA GLY A 53 20.04 13.11 4.16
C GLY A 53 19.03 12.20 4.84
N ASP A 54 18.68 12.59 6.06
CA ASP A 54 17.64 11.93 6.86
C ASP A 54 16.25 12.45 6.47
N PRO A 55 15.19 11.65 6.66
CA PRO A 55 13.83 12.14 6.48
C PRO A 55 13.55 13.35 7.40
N PRO A 56 12.75 14.32 6.95
CA PRO A 56 12.47 15.52 7.74
C PRO A 56 11.73 15.16 9.02
N PHE A 57 12.13 15.79 10.14
CA PHE A 57 11.48 15.60 11.44
C PHE A 57 10.06 16.18 11.42
N ALA A 58 9.06 15.32 11.61
CA ALA A 58 7.64 15.69 11.51
C ALA A 58 6.88 15.60 12.85
N ASP A 59 7.52 15.20 13.96
CA ASP A 59 6.80 15.15 15.24
C ASP A 59 6.33 16.55 15.64
N GLY A 60 5.10 16.62 16.13
CA GLY A 60 4.47 17.91 16.42
C GLY A 60 2.97 17.77 16.63
N VAL A 61 2.32 18.91 16.85
CA VAL A 61 0.86 19.01 16.96
C VAL A 61 0.32 19.59 15.66
N TYR A 62 -0.70 18.94 15.12
CA TYR A 62 -1.37 19.26 13.87
C TYR A 62 -2.82 19.65 14.15
N GLY A 63 -3.40 20.48 13.29
CA GLY A 63 -4.77 20.97 13.43
C GLY A 63 -4.91 22.15 14.37
N GLU A 64 -3.98 23.11 14.33
CA GLU A 64 -4.02 24.31 15.19
C GLU A 64 -5.31 25.13 15.06
N ALA A 65 -5.97 25.06 13.90
CA ALA A 65 -7.30 25.66 13.70
C ALA A 65 -8.39 25.07 14.64
N PHE A 66 -8.16 23.88 15.18
CA PHE A 66 -9.03 23.20 16.15
C PHE A 66 -8.50 23.36 17.60
N ALA A 67 -7.58 24.28 17.83
CA ALA A 67 -7.18 24.68 19.18
C ALA A 67 -8.27 25.59 19.76
N ASP A 68 -9.20 25.01 20.51
CA ASP A 68 -10.16 25.77 21.29
C ASP A 68 -9.65 25.90 22.74
N PRO A 69 -9.45 27.12 23.28
CA PRO A 69 -9.07 27.34 24.67
C PRO A 69 -10.09 26.77 25.68
N GLU A 70 -11.36 26.62 25.27
CA GLU A 70 -12.42 26.03 26.10
C GLU A 70 -12.42 24.49 26.01
N ASP A 71 -11.86 23.91 24.94
CA ASP A 71 -11.71 22.47 24.80
C ASP A 71 -10.47 21.95 25.55
N SER A 72 -10.71 21.45 26.75
CA SER A 72 -9.67 20.87 27.61
C SER A 72 -9.22 19.46 27.19
N ARG A 73 -9.79 18.87 26.12
CA ARG A 73 -9.39 17.52 25.67
C ARG A 73 -7.93 17.56 25.18
N PRO A 74 -7.09 16.59 25.58
CA PRO A 74 -5.73 16.49 25.04
C PRO A 74 -5.78 16.23 23.52
N PRO A 75 -4.74 16.57 22.75
CA PRO A 75 -4.67 16.14 21.35
C PRO A 75 -4.75 14.61 21.23
N LEU A 76 -5.37 14.10 20.16
CA LEU A 76 -5.27 12.69 19.80
C LEU A 76 -3.82 12.34 19.52
N LEU A 77 -3.31 11.22 20.01
CA LEU A 77 -1.94 10.80 19.78
C LEU A 77 -1.89 9.75 18.66
N LEU A 78 -1.28 10.15 17.55
CA LEU A 78 -0.97 9.30 16.40
C LEU A 78 0.50 8.86 16.47
N ALA A 79 0.74 7.56 16.60
CA ALA A 79 2.07 6.98 16.48
C ALA A 79 2.33 6.47 15.06
N PHE A 80 3.54 6.68 14.55
CA PHE A 80 4.02 6.12 13.29
C PHE A 80 5.20 5.19 13.54
N LEU A 81 5.11 3.97 13.02
CA LEU A 81 6.16 2.96 13.13
C LEU A 81 6.42 2.37 11.74
N GLY A 82 7.65 1.93 11.49
CA GLY A 82 7.98 1.28 10.22
C GLY A 82 9.37 1.57 9.71
N ASP A 83 9.49 1.48 8.39
CA ASP A 83 10.74 1.70 7.66
C ASP A 83 10.91 3.14 7.14
N SER A 84 11.72 3.32 6.10
CA SER A 84 11.96 4.63 5.48
C SER A 84 10.69 5.25 4.89
N THR A 85 9.72 4.43 4.46
CA THR A 85 8.45 4.94 3.94
C THR A 85 7.61 5.55 5.06
N ALA A 86 7.52 4.89 6.21
CA ALA A 86 6.88 5.46 7.41
C ALA A 86 7.61 6.71 7.93
N ALA A 87 8.94 6.73 7.83
CA ALA A 87 9.74 7.89 8.25
C ALA A 87 9.54 9.10 7.32
N GLY A 88 9.07 8.91 6.09
CA GLY A 88 8.91 9.99 5.10
C GLY A 88 10.17 10.27 4.29
N LEU A 89 11.03 9.27 4.06
CA LEU A 89 12.20 9.44 3.21
C LEU A 89 11.77 9.71 1.76
N GLY A 90 12.38 10.69 1.10
CA GLY A 90 12.04 11.09 -0.28
C GLY A 90 11.35 12.45 -0.39
N VAL A 91 10.93 13.04 0.73
CA VAL A 91 10.42 14.43 0.77
C VAL A 91 11.39 15.36 1.48
N GLN A 92 11.23 16.66 1.25
CA GLN A 92 12.09 17.69 1.82
C GLN A 92 11.43 18.44 2.97
N ARG A 93 10.08 18.50 2.99
CA ARG A 93 9.34 19.24 4.01
C ARG A 93 8.64 18.28 4.99
N PRO A 94 8.65 18.57 6.31
CA PRO A 94 7.94 17.75 7.29
C PRO A 94 6.46 17.51 6.96
N GLN A 95 5.78 18.51 6.40
CA GLN A 95 4.35 18.46 6.06
C GLN A 95 4.03 17.50 4.90
N GLU A 96 5.04 17.08 4.14
CA GLU A 96 4.89 16.13 3.03
C GLU A 96 5.10 14.68 3.48
N THR A 97 5.51 14.46 4.73
CA THR A 97 5.67 13.11 5.28
C THR A 97 4.30 12.44 5.45
N PRO A 98 4.20 11.11 5.32
CA PRO A 98 2.92 10.43 5.45
C PRO A 98 2.30 10.60 6.84
N GLY A 99 3.15 10.66 7.89
CA GLY A 99 2.72 10.93 9.26
C GLY A 99 2.07 12.30 9.39
N ALA A 100 2.70 13.36 8.85
CA ALA A 100 2.13 14.71 8.88
C ALA A 100 0.82 14.81 8.09
N LEU A 101 0.78 14.21 6.90
CA LEU A 101 -0.41 14.20 6.05
C LEU A 101 -1.59 13.50 6.73
N LEU A 102 -1.35 12.36 7.39
CA LEU A 102 -2.37 11.65 8.15
C LEU A 102 -2.76 12.37 9.44
N ALA A 103 -1.81 12.99 10.15
CA ALA A 103 -2.11 13.79 11.35
C ALA A 103 -2.99 14.99 11.00
N SER A 104 -2.67 15.71 9.92
CA SER A 104 -3.49 16.81 9.41
C SER A 104 -4.88 16.34 8.95
N GLY A 105 -4.94 15.26 8.17
CA GLY A 105 -6.22 14.71 7.71
C GLY A 105 -7.10 14.23 8.85
N LEU A 106 -6.51 13.52 9.83
CA LEU A 106 -7.21 13.05 11.02
C LEU A 106 -7.68 14.23 11.87
N ALA A 107 -6.86 15.27 12.05
CA ALA A 107 -7.25 16.44 12.82
C ALA A 107 -8.47 17.15 12.22
N SER A 108 -8.52 17.25 10.88
CA SER A 108 -9.66 17.82 10.16
C SER A 108 -10.93 17.00 10.31
N VAL A 109 -10.85 15.67 10.24
CA VAL A 109 -12.03 14.80 10.37
C VAL A 109 -12.50 14.70 11.82
N ALA A 110 -11.57 14.70 12.78
CA ALA A 110 -11.87 14.63 14.20
C ALA A 110 -12.33 15.98 14.79
N GLU A 111 -12.15 17.08 14.05
CA GLU A 111 -12.24 18.46 14.54
C GLU A 111 -11.48 18.62 15.87
N ARG A 112 -10.31 17.98 15.96
CA ARG A 112 -9.49 17.90 17.18
C ARG A 112 -8.03 17.86 16.81
N ARG A 113 -7.19 18.53 17.60
CA ARG A 113 -5.74 18.50 17.43
C ARG A 113 -5.19 17.07 17.49
N VAL A 114 -4.17 16.80 16.68
CA VAL A 114 -3.47 15.51 16.65
C VAL A 114 -1.99 15.73 16.93
N ARG A 115 -1.45 15.06 17.94
CA ARG A 115 -0.02 14.96 18.20
C ARG A 115 0.55 13.75 17.46
N LEU A 116 1.50 14.00 16.56
CA LEU A 116 2.25 12.96 15.86
C LEU A 116 3.52 12.60 16.64
N VAL A 117 3.78 11.30 16.76
CA VAL A 117 5.06 10.74 17.22
C VAL A 117 5.54 9.71 16.21
N ASN A 118 6.68 9.96 15.56
CA ASN A 118 7.25 9.07 14.57
C ASN A 118 8.44 8.29 15.14
N ALA A 119 8.23 6.99 15.38
CA ALA A 119 9.26 6.05 15.81
C ALA A 119 9.86 5.23 14.64
N ALA A 120 9.43 5.49 13.40
CA ALA A 120 9.93 4.80 12.22
C ALA A 120 11.42 5.06 11.99
N ARG A 121 12.10 4.09 11.37
CA ARG A 121 13.54 4.18 11.09
C ARG A 121 13.84 3.75 9.67
N THR A 122 14.61 4.56 8.95
CA THR A 122 15.15 4.20 7.65
C THR A 122 15.88 2.85 7.70
N GLY A 123 15.55 1.97 6.78
CA GLY A 123 16.16 0.64 6.69
C GLY A 123 15.65 -0.41 7.70
N ALA A 124 14.69 -0.08 8.56
CA ALA A 124 14.10 -1.02 9.51
C ALA A 124 13.40 -2.20 8.81
N ARG A 125 13.47 -3.38 9.43
CA ARG A 125 12.69 -4.58 9.08
C ARG A 125 11.67 -4.88 10.17
N SER A 126 10.74 -5.81 9.95
CA SER A 126 9.78 -6.21 10.99
C SER A 126 10.45 -6.58 12.32
N SER A 127 11.66 -7.17 12.30
CA SER A 127 12.44 -7.49 13.51
C SER A 127 12.89 -6.27 14.33
N ASP A 128 12.80 -5.07 13.78
CA ASP A 128 13.16 -3.82 14.47
C ASP A 128 11.96 -3.15 15.16
N LEU A 129 10.73 -3.64 14.94
CA LEU A 129 9.51 -3.07 15.51
C LEU A 129 9.51 -3.10 17.04
N ALA A 130 10.03 -4.17 17.66
CA ALA A 130 10.13 -4.27 19.11
C ALA A 130 10.83 -3.04 19.73
N ARG A 131 11.91 -2.57 19.09
CA ARG A 131 12.65 -1.38 19.54
C ARG A 131 11.89 -0.08 19.30
N GLN A 132 11.09 -0.01 18.24
CA GLN A 132 10.25 1.17 17.99
C GLN A 132 9.09 1.25 19.00
N LEU A 133 8.57 0.10 19.44
CA LEU A 133 7.56 0.03 20.48
C LEU A 133 8.05 0.52 21.83
N GLU A 134 9.33 0.30 22.17
CA GLU A 134 9.93 0.85 23.39
C GLU A 134 9.79 2.38 23.48
N SER A 135 9.81 3.08 22.33
CA SER A 135 9.56 4.53 22.27
C SER A 135 8.09 4.92 22.13
N ALA A 136 7.28 4.11 21.45
CA ALA A 136 5.88 4.46 21.15
C ALA A 136 4.92 4.14 22.31
N LEU A 137 5.03 2.96 22.94
CA LEU A 137 4.10 2.52 23.99
C LEU A 137 4.05 3.44 25.22
N PRO A 138 5.18 3.99 25.73
CA PRO A 138 5.12 4.91 26.87
C PRO A 138 4.30 6.19 26.61
N GLN A 139 4.15 6.58 25.34
CA GLN A 139 3.35 7.75 24.95
C GLN A 139 1.84 7.49 25.01
N ARG A 140 1.41 6.22 25.09
CA ARG A 140 0.00 5.80 25.05
C ARG A 140 -0.75 6.33 23.82
N PRO A 141 -0.35 5.92 22.60
CA PRO A 141 -1.03 6.34 21.38
C PRO A 141 -2.49 5.89 21.35
N ASP A 142 -3.39 6.79 20.96
CA ASP A 142 -4.79 6.46 20.67
C ASP A 142 -4.87 5.61 19.39
N VAL A 143 -4.01 5.92 18.42
CA VAL A 143 -3.93 5.21 17.15
C VAL A 143 -2.49 5.11 16.63
N ALA A 144 -2.16 4.00 15.99
CA ALA A 144 -0.86 3.75 15.39
C ALA A 144 -0.99 3.32 13.93
N VAL A 145 -0.10 3.85 13.10
CA VAL A 145 0.05 3.43 11.70
C VAL A 145 1.41 2.77 11.52
N LEU A 146 1.40 1.55 10.96
CA LEU A 146 2.62 0.81 10.63
C LEU A 146 2.77 0.71 9.10
N MET A 147 3.94 1.06 8.58
CA MET A 147 4.32 0.77 7.18
C MET A 147 5.68 0.09 7.16
N ILE A 148 5.69 -1.23 6.92
CA ILE A 148 6.91 -2.04 6.95
C ILE A 148 6.80 -3.26 6.04
N GLY A 149 7.94 -3.70 5.51
CA GLY A 149 8.03 -4.96 4.76
C GLY A 149 8.86 -4.85 3.48
N ALA A 150 9.10 -3.63 2.97
CA ALA A 150 9.95 -3.44 1.79
C ALA A 150 11.38 -3.94 2.06
N ASN A 151 11.92 -3.63 3.24
CA ASN A 151 13.24 -4.11 3.67
C ASN A 151 13.27 -5.61 3.97
N ASP A 152 12.16 -6.19 4.41
CA ASP A 152 12.03 -7.63 4.63
C ASP A 152 12.16 -8.39 3.30
N VAL A 153 11.52 -7.92 2.23
CA VAL A 153 11.65 -8.52 0.90
C VAL A 153 13.05 -8.29 0.31
N THR A 154 13.53 -7.04 0.29
CA THR A 154 14.82 -6.71 -0.35
C THR A 154 16.03 -7.32 0.36
N ARG A 155 15.95 -7.52 1.69
CA ARG A 155 16.99 -8.20 2.49
C ARG A 155 16.70 -9.68 2.73
N HIS A 156 15.71 -10.25 2.03
CA HIS A 156 15.40 -11.68 2.03
C HIS A 156 15.14 -12.24 3.44
N ALA A 157 14.43 -11.47 4.28
CA ALA A 157 13.98 -11.95 5.58
C ALA A 157 12.96 -13.09 5.39
N PRO A 158 12.97 -14.14 6.25
CA PRO A 158 11.96 -15.18 6.18
C PRO A 158 10.57 -14.60 6.43
N ALA A 159 9.65 -14.74 5.48
CA ALA A 159 8.32 -14.12 5.56
C ALA A 159 7.56 -14.50 6.85
N ALA A 160 7.65 -15.76 7.28
CA ALA A 160 7.02 -16.21 8.53
C ALA A 160 7.55 -15.45 9.76
N ARG A 161 8.85 -15.11 9.79
CA ARG A 161 9.42 -14.29 10.85
C ARG A 161 8.88 -12.86 10.74
N SER A 162 8.96 -12.25 9.56
CA SER A 162 8.52 -10.87 9.36
C SER A 162 7.06 -10.64 9.73
N VAL A 163 6.20 -11.62 9.42
CA VAL A 163 4.77 -11.59 9.74
C VAL A 163 4.53 -11.78 11.23
N ARG A 164 5.25 -12.71 11.88
CA ARG A 164 5.15 -12.91 13.33
C ARG A 164 5.54 -11.65 14.10
N GLU A 165 6.69 -11.04 13.77
CA GLU A 165 7.20 -9.85 14.47
C GLU A 165 6.26 -8.64 14.27
N LEU A 166 5.62 -8.53 13.09
CA LEU A 166 4.56 -7.54 12.86
C LEU A 166 3.32 -7.85 13.72
N GLY A 167 2.85 -9.10 13.74
CA GLY A 167 1.69 -9.50 14.53
C GLY A 167 1.89 -9.28 16.03
N GLU A 168 3.08 -9.60 16.56
CA GLU A 168 3.48 -9.31 17.93
C GLU A 168 3.44 -7.80 18.22
N ALA A 169 3.94 -6.98 17.29
CA ALA A 169 3.93 -5.53 17.46
C ALA A 169 2.52 -4.94 17.44
N VAL A 170 1.66 -5.40 16.54
CA VAL A 170 0.24 -5.02 16.51
C VAL A 170 -0.46 -5.46 17.78
N GLY A 171 -0.26 -6.72 18.21
CA GLY A 171 -0.86 -7.25 19.43
C GLY A 171 -0.47 -6.46 20.68
N ALA A 172 0.79 -6.00 20.77
CA ALA A 172 1.26 -5.16 21.86
C ALA A 172 0.56 -3.80 21.90
N LEU A 173 0.41 -3.13 20.75
CA LEU A 173 -0.31 -1.86 20.64
C LEU A 173 -1.80 -2.01 20.96
N VAL A 174 -2.46 -3.03 20.38
CA VAL A 174 -3.88 -3.31 20.65
C VAL A 174 -4.11 -3.64 22.12
N SER A 175 -3.23 -4.43 22.75
CA SER A 175 -3.29 -4.74 24.19
C SER A 175 -3.11 -3.52 25.08
N ALA A 176 -2.44 -2.48 24.58
CA ALA A 176 -2.29 -1.19 25.26
C ALA A 176 -3.49 -0.24 25.01
N GLY A 177 -4.53 -0.69 24.31
CA GLY A 177 -5.71 0.12 23.97
C GLY A 177 -5.54 1.01 22.74
N CYS A 178 -4.48 0.81 21.95
CA CYS A 178 -4.21 1.57 20.73
C CYS A 178 -4.93 0.95 19.52
N HIS A 179 -5.64 1.75 18.73
CA HIS A 179 -6.13 1.31 17.44
C HIS A 179 -4.99 1.18 16.43
N VAL A 180 -4.96 0.12 15.62
CA VAL A 180 -3.82 -0.12 14.70
C VAL A 180 -4.28 -0.24 13.26
N VAL A 181 -3.63 0.53 12.37
CA VAL A 181 -3.77 0.43 10.91
C VAL A 181 -2.41 0.11 10.30
N VAL A 182 -2.35 -0.92 9.46
CA VAL A 182 -1.11 -1.32 8.78
C VAL A 182 -1.24 -1.08 7.28
N GLY A 183 -0.38 -0.23 6.74
CA GLY A 183 -0.11 -0.18 5.31
C GLY A 183 0.77 -1.37 4.92
N THR A 184 0.20 -2.35 4.22
CA THR A 184 0.92 -3.60 3.91
C THR A 184 2.06 -3.39 2.91
N CYS A 185 2.96 -4.37 2.82
CA CYS A 185 4.13 -4.32 1.94
C CYS A 185 3.74 -3.89 0.51
N PRO A 186 4.34 -2.81 -0.03
CA PRO A 186 4.03 -2.34 -1.37
C PRO A 186 4.50 -3.34 -2.44
N ASP A 187 3.90 -3.29 -3.62
CA ASP A 187 4.28 -4.14 -4.77
C ASP A 187 5.63 -3.67 -5.35
N LEU A 188 6.74 -4.29 -4.91
CA LEU A 188 8.09 -3.91 -5.37
C LEU A 188 8.33 -4.17 -6.87
N GLY A 189 7.43 -4.89 -7.54
CA GLY A 189 7.47 -5.05 -9.00
C GLY A 189 7.01 -3.81 -9.77
N THR A 190 6.55 -2.74 -9.10
CA THR A 190 6.27 -1.44 -9.74
C THR A 190 7.50 -0.56 -9.87
N ILE A 191 8.58 -0.88 -9.16
CA ILE A 191 9.82 -0.10 -9.14
C ILE A 191 10.47 -0.16 -10.53
N LYS A 192 10.51 0.99 -11.22
CA LYS A 192 10.93 1.09 -12.63
C LYS A 192 12.33 0.51 -12.90
N PRO A 193 13.35 0.74 -12.05
CA PRO A 193 14.65 0.08 -12.17
C PRO A 193 14.63 -1.46 -12.18
N VAL A 194 13.60 -2.11 -11.62
CA VAL A 194 13.51 -3.57 -11.53
C VAL A 194 12.97 -4.13 -12.84
N ARG A 195 13.78 -4.91 -13.56
CA ARG A 195 13.45 -5.50 -14.87
C ARG A 195 12.97 -6.95 -14.74
N PRO A 196 12.20 -7.48 -15.71
CA PRO A 196 11.90 -8.92 -15.75
C PRO A 196 13.14 -9.74 -16.12
N PRO A 197 13.39 -10.89 -15.47
CA PRO A 197 12.45 -11.63 -14.60
C PRO A 197 12.38 -11.19 -13.13
N LEU A 198 13.35 -10.41 -12.61
CA LEU A 198 13.37 -10.00 -11.19
C LEU A 198 12.10 -9.28 -10.75
N ARG A 199 11.50 -8.48 -11.64
CA ARG A 199 10.24 -7.78 -11.42
C ARG A 199 9.11 -8.72 -11.01
N TRP A 200 9.02 -9.88 -11.65
CA TRP A 200 7.97 -10.87 -11.38
C TRP A 200 8.17 -11.52 -10.02
N VAL A 201 9.42 -11.83 -9.68
CA VAL A 201 9.80 -12.38 -8.37
C VAL A 201 9.51 -11.36 -7.27
N ALA A 202 9.96 -10.11 -7.43
CA ALA A 202 9.74 -9.03 -6.47
C ALA A 202 8.23 -8.81 -6.19
N ARG A 203 7.42 -8.72 -7.26
CA ARG A 203 5.95 -8.62 -7.16
C ARG A 203 5.34 -9.79 -6.42
N ARG A 204 5.76 -11.02 -6.73
CA ARG A 204 5.21 -12.23 -6.11
C ARG A 204 5.53 -12.25 -4.61
N LEU A 205 6.78 -12.00 -4.25
CA LEU A 205 7.24 -12.01 -2.86
C LEU A 205 6.57 -10.91 -2.04
N SER A 206 6.47 -9.69 -2.59
CA SER A 206 5.85 -8.58 -1.87
C SER A 206 4.35 -8.79 -1.67
N ARG A 207 3.62 -9.29 -2.68
CA ARG A 207 2.18 -9.60 -2.54
C ARG A 207 1.93 -10.78 -1.59
N GLN A 208 2.79 -11.79 -1.60
CA GLN A 208 2.71 -12.90 -0.64
C GLN A 208 2.94 -12.40 0.79
N LEU A 209 3.93 -11.53 1.00
CA LEU A 209 4.17 -10.90 2.30
C LEU A 209 2.97 -10.04 2.71
N ALA A 210 2.44 -9.20 1.83
CA ALA A 210 1.27 -8.35 2.11
C ALA A 210 0.04 -9.16 2.53
N ALA A 211 -0.27 -10.27 1.84
CA ALA A 211 -1.36 -11.16 2.21
C ALA A 211 -1.13 -11.78 3.61
N ALA A 212 0.09 -12.25 3.88
CA ALA A 212 0.42 -12.82 5.18
C ALA A 212 0.39 -11.78 6.31
N GLN A 213 0.81 -10.54 6.04
CA GLN A 213 0.66 -9.42 6.97
C GLN A 213 -0.81 -9.15 7.27
N THR A 214 -1.69 -9.12 6.27
CA THR A 214 -3.14 -8.94 6.49
C THR A 214 -3.71 -9.99 7.44
N ILE A 215 -3.36 -11.27 7.25
CA ILE A 215 -3.85 -12.33 8.14
C ILE A 215 -3.40 -12.05 9.59
N ALA A 216 -2.10 -11.88 9.82
CA ALA A 216 -1.57 -11.69 11.17
C ALA A 216 -2.06 -10.41 11.86
N VAL A 217 -2.20 -9.32 11.10
CA VAL A 217 -2.67 -8.03 11.65
C VAL A 217 -4.14 -8.12 12.04
N VAL A 218 -4.99 -8.69 11.18
CA VAL A 218 -6.42 -8.88 11.50
C VAL A 218 -6.57 -9.84 12.68
N GLU A 219 -5.78 -10.91 12.72
CA GLU A 219 -5.77 -11.85 13.85
C GLU A 219 -5.34 -11.18 15.17
N ALA A 220 -4.43 -10.21 15.11
CA ALA A 220 -3.98 -9.42 16.25
C ALA A 220 -4.92 -8.25 16.63
N GLY A 221 -6.05 -8.08 15.94
CA GLY A 221 -7.03 -7.03 16.23
C GLY A 221 -6.80 -5.70 15.52
N GLY A 222 -5.82 -5.64 14.59
CA GLY A 222 -5.58 -4.48 13.75
C GLY A 222 -6.39 -4.47 12.45
N ARG A 223 -6.23 -3.40 11.68
CA ARG A 223 -6.78 -3.25 10.33
C ARG A 223 -5.63 -3.15 9.32
N THR A 224 -5.84 -3.60 8.09
CA THR A 224 -4.86 -3.42 7.02
C THR A 224 -5.43 -2.63 5.88
N VAL A 225 -4.56 -1.84 5.25
CA VAL A 225 -4.82 -1.21 3.96
C VAL A 225 -3.75 -1.70 3.00
N SER A 226 -4.18 -2.28 1.89
CA SER A 226 -3.27 -2.66 0.83
C SER A 226 -2.69 -1.41 0.20
N LEU A 227 -1.39 -1.15 0.46
CA LEU A 227 -0.68 -0.13 -0.29
C LEU A 227 -0.48 -0.59 -1.73
N GLY A 228 -0.34 -1.90 -1.95
CA GLY A 228 -0.36 -2.51 -3.28
C GLY A 228 0.53 -1.77 -4.28
N SER A 229 0.15 -1.72 -5.55
CA SER A 229 0.80 -0.86 -6.55
C SER A 229 0.38 0.60 -6.43
N LEU A 230 0.19 1.13 -5.20
CA LEU A 230 -0.33 2.46 -4.86
C LEU A 230 -1.08 3.15 -6.02
N LEU A 231 -2.16 2.52 -6.53
CA LEU A 231 -2.98 2.82 -7.73
C LEU A 231 -2.65 2.07 -9.05
N GLY A 232 -2.67 0.74 -9.01
CA GLY A 232 -2.89 -0.08 -10.22
C GLY A 232 -1.81 0.04 -11.32
N PRO A 233 -2.10 -0.45 -12.55
CA PRO A 233 -1.19 -0.37 -13.70
C PRO A 233 -0.86 1.07 -14.12
N GLU A 234 -1.80 2.00 -13.92
CA GLU A 234 -1.69 3.43 -14.26
C GLU A 234 -0.59 4.15 -13.47
N PHE A 235 -0.20 3.63 -12.31
CA PHE A 235 0.86 4.22 -11.50
C PHE A 235 2.25 3.68 -11.80
N ALA A 236 2.34 2.47 -12.37
CA ALA A 236 3.59 1.98 -12.95
C ALA A 236 4.09 2.89 -14.09
N THR A 237 3.20 3.71 -14.65
CA THR A 237 3.48 4.70 -15.69
C THR A 237 3.70 6.13 -15.17
N ARG A 238 3.62 6.37 -13.85
CA ARG A 238 3.70 7.72 -13.24
C ARG A 238 5.00 7.91 -12.44
N PRO A 239 6.12 8.26 -13.09
CA PRO A 239 7.40 8.46 -12.41
C PRO A 239 7.38 9.58 -11.36
N GLU A 240 6.45 10.53 -11.45
CA GLU A 240 6.31 11.67 -10.53
C GLU A 240 5.95 11.27 -9.09
N LEU A 241 5.54 10.03 -8.87
CA LEU A 241 5.17 9.48 -7.56
C LEU A 241 6.34 8.89 -6.81
N PHE A 242 7.50 8.79 -7.47
CA PHE A 242 8.74 8.36 -6.87
C PHE A 242 9.65 9.58 -6.68
N ALA A 243 10.43 9.57 -5.61
CA ALA A 243 11.48 10.54 -5.36
C ALA A 243 12.61 10.41 -6.39
N ALA A 244 13.63 11.27 -6.28
CA ALA A 244 14.76 11.31 -7.20
C ALA A 244 15.53 9.97 -7.31
N ASP A 245 15.45 9.12 -6.29
CA ASP A 245 16.04 7.79 -6.28
C ASP A 245 15.28 6.73 -7.08
N ARG A 246 14.05 7.05 -7.52
CA ARG A 246 13.15 6.15 -8.25
C ARG A 246 12.71 4.92 -7.44
N TYR A 247 12.76 5.03 -6.11
CA TYR A 247 12.42 3.96 -5.18
C TYR A 247 11.47 4.43 -4.09
N HIS A 248 11.82 5.49 -3.35
CA HIS A 248 10.94 6.00 -2.29
C HIS A 248 9.79 6.83 -2.89
N PRO A 249 8.64 6.93 -2.20
CA PRO A 249 7.57 7.83 -2.64
C PRO A 249 8.02 9.30 -2.66
N SER A 250 7.55 10.05 -3.65
CA SER A 250 7.62 11.52 -3.66
C SER A 250 6.55 12.11 -2.73
N ALA A 251 6.50 13.44 -2.60
CA ALA A 251 5.42 14.12 -1.88
C ALA A 251 4.02 13.72 -2.41
N GLN A 252 3.87 13.60 -3.74
CA GLN A 252 2.63 13.14 -4.35
C GLN A 252 2.37 11.65 -4.08
N GLY A 253 3.42 10.83 -4.06
CA GLY A 253 3.33 9.42 -3.69
C GLY A 253 2.89 9.22 -2.23
N TYR A 254 3.40 10.03 -1.30
CA TYR A 254 2.95 10.01 0.10
C TYR A 254 1.53 10.54 0.26
N ALA A 255 1.18 11.66 -0.38
CA ALA A 255 -0.21 12.15 -0.39
C ALA A 255 -1.19 11.07 -0.85
N THR A 256 -0.83 10.35 -1.91
CA THR A 256 -1.58 9.22 -2.43
C THR A 256 -1.75 8.09 -1.41
N ALA A 257 -0.65 7.65 -0.79
CA ALA A 257 -0.69 6.59 0.22
C ALA A 257 -1.52 7.01 1.45
N SER A 258 -1.33 8.25 1.92
CA SER A 258 -2.07 8.82 3.05
C SER A 258 -3.56 8.93 2.75
N MET A 259 -3.96 9.31 1.54
CA MET A 259 -5.38 9.33 1.13
C MET A 259 -6.01 7.93 1.15
N ALA A 260 -5.25 6.88 0.81
CA ALA A 260 -5.75 5.51 0.91
C ALA A 260 -5.88 5.01 2.35
N LEU A 261 -5.00 5.46 3.26
CA LEU A 261 -4.97 5.07 4.67
C LEU A 261 -5.98 5.84 5.53
N LEU A 262 -6.22 7.11 5.22
CA LEU A 262 -7.00 8.03 6.06
C LEU A 262 -8.42 7.53 6.39
N PRO A 263 -9.22 7.02 5.44
CA PRO A 263 -10.56 6.52 5.76
C PRO A 263 -10.52 5.38 6.80
N SER A 264 -9.55 4.46 6.67
CA SER A 264 -9.36 3.34 7.59
C SER A 264 -8.92 3.81 8.98
N LEU A 265 -8.08 4.84 9.03
CA LEU A 265 -7.64 5.51 10.24
C LEU A 265 -8.82 6.16 10.98
N CYS A 266 -9.62 6.97 10.28
CA CYS A 266 -10.79 7.63 10.87
C CYS A 266 -11.83 6.61 11.35
N ALA A 267 -12.10 5.57 10.55
CA ALA A 267 -13.01 4.51 10.96
C ALA A 267 -12.48 3.66 12.12
N ALA A 268 -11.16 3.65 12.38
CA ALA A 268 -10.61 2.94 13.53
C ALA A 268 -10.94 3.64 14.85
N LEU A 269 -11.11 4.96 14.79
CA LEU A 269 -11.49 5.82 15.90
C LEU A 269 -12.99 6.16 15.92
N ASP A 270 -13.80 5.47 15.12
CA ASP A 270 -15.24 5.73 14.95
C ASP A 270 -15.59 7.18 14.53
N LEU A 271 -14.66 7.85 13.83
CA LEU A 271 -14.81 9.22 13.32
C LEU A 271 -15.36 9.27 11.89
N TRP A 272 -15.54 8.12 11.25
CA TRP A 272 -16.13 8.02 9.91
C TRP A 272 -17.58 7.53 10.05
N PRO A 273 -18.54 8.08 9.30
CA PRO A 273 -19.92 7.63 9.38
C PRO A 273 -20.00 6.11 9.18
N GLN A 274 -20.64 5.43 10.12
CA GLN A 274 -21.08 4.05 9.88
C GLN A 274 -22.14 4.14 8.78
N GLU A 275 -21.85 3.59 7.61
CA GLU A 275 -22.80 3.61 6.49
C GLU A 275 -24.08 2.88 6.92
N SER A 276 -25.19 3.62 7.06
CA SER A 276 -26.51 3.03 7.22
C SER A 276 -26.84 2.24 5.94
N PRO A 277 -27.33 0.99 6.03
CA PRO A 277 -27.66 0.16 4.86
C PRO A 277 -28.70 0.76 3.90
N GLU A 278 -29.33 1.89 4.24
CA GLU A 278 -30.51 2.43 3.56
C GLU A 278 -30.20 3.52 2.53
N ALA A 279 -28.95 4.01 2.41
CA ALA A 279 -28.59 5.03 1.43
C ALA A 279 -28.27 4.38 0.06
N GLY A 280 -29.29 4.21 -0.78
CA GLY A 280 -29.23 3.62 -2.13
C GLY A 280 -28.44 4.40 -3.19
N GLY A 281 -27.17 4.71 -2.93
CA GLY A 281 -26.18 5.08 -3.94
C GLY A 281 -25.33 3.86 -4.32
N ALA A 282 -24.95 3.72 -5.59
CA ALA A 282 -24.26 2.56 -6.16
C ALA A 282 -22.86 2.27 -5.53
N VAL A 283 -22.84 1.65 -4.35
CA VAL A 283 -21.65 1.16 -3.66
C VAL A 283 -21.77 -0.36 -3.50
N GLU A 284 -20.85 -1.09 -4.14
CA GLU A 284 -20.79 -2.57 -4.21
C GLU A 284 -19.35 -3.02 -3.89
N PRO A 285 -19.10 -4.20 -3.26
CA PRO A 285 -19.79 -4.77 -2.11
C PRO A 285 -18.83 -4.83 -0.91
N GLN A 286 -19.28 -4.41 0.27
CA GLN A 286 -18.67 -4.84 1.53
C GLN A 286 -18.81 -6.37 1.60
N ALA A 287 -17.71 -7.10 1.41
CA ALA A 287 -17.74 -8.56 1.41
C ALA A 287 -17.20 -9.09 2.75
N VAL A 288 -17.96 -9.98 3.39
CA VAL A 288 -17.48 -10.78 4.52
C VAL A 288 -16.93 -12.08 3.97
N LEU A 289 -15.61 -12.26 4.07
CA LEU A 289 -14.88 -13.39 3.49
C LEU A 289 -14.00 -14.05 4.55
N PRO A 290 -13.59 -15.32 4.37
CA PRO A 290 -12.54 -15.89 5.20
C PRO A 290 -11.29 -15.01 5.15
N VAL A 291 -10.60 -14.79 6.28
CA VAL A 291 -9.49 -13.83 6.36
C VAL A 291 -8.43 -14.09 5.28
N ALA A 292 -8.09 -15.35 5.04
CA ALA A 292 -7.11 -15.73 4.00
C ALA A 292 -7.57 -15.33 2.58
N VAL A 293 -8.87 -15.41 2.29
CA VAL A 293 -9.45 -15.03 0.99
C VAL A 293 -9.47 -13.50 0.86
N ALA A 294 -9.89 -12.79 1.90
CA ALA A 294 -9.85 -11.33 1.95
C ALA A 294 -8.41 -10.81 1.77
N ALA A 295 -7.44 -11.42 2.45
CA ALA A 295 -6.02 -11.09 2.34
C ALA A 295 -5.47 -11.30 0.92
N ALA A 296 -5.79 -12.44 0.30
CA ALA A 296 -5.37 -12.72 -1.08
C ALA A 296 -5.98 -11.74 -2.09
N ALA A 297 -7.26 -11.39 -1.91
CA ALA A 297 -7.97 -10.42 -2.76
C ALA A 297 -7.39 -9.00 -2.59
N ALA A 298 -7.06 -8.60 -1.36
CA ALA A 298 -6.52 -7.27 -1.05
C ALA A 298 -5.07 -7.09 -1.51
N ALA A 299 -4.21 -8.11 -1.42
CA ALA A 299 -2.77 -7.99 -1.69
C ALA A 299 -2.43 -7.49 -3.11
N GLY A 300 -3.35 -7.65 -4.08
CA GLY A 300 -3.20 -7.15 -5.45
C GLY A 300 -3.97 -5.86 -5.77
N ARG A 301 -4.75 -5.31 -4.83
CA ARG A 301 -5.69 -4.20 -5.06
C ARG A 301 -5.43 -3.06 -4.06
N SER A 302 -4.78 -2.00 -4.52
CA SER A 302 -4.47 -0.83 -3.66
C SER A 302 -5.73 -0.19 -3.07
N GLY A 303 -5.62 0.37 -1.87
CA GLY A 303 -6.74 1.04 -1.17
C GLY A 303 -7.80 0.09 -0.63
N THR A 304 -7.57 -1.23 -0.74
CA THR A 304 -8.45 -2.24 -0.15
C THR A 304 -8.16 -2.36 1.33
N GLU A 305 -9.16 -2.09 2.16
CA GLU A 305 -9.12 -2.33 3.59
C GLU A 305 -9.57 -3.76 3.90
N VAL A 306 -8.87 -4.38 4.86
CA VAL A 306 -9.31 -5.61 5.51
C VAL A 306 -9.33 -5.41 7.02
N SER A 307 -10.48 -5.67 7.64
CA SER A 307 -10.67 -5.64 9.09
C SER A 307 -11.43 -6.90 9.54
N ALA A 308 -11.36 -7.25 10.83
CA ALA A 308 -12.15 -8.36 11.35
C ALA A 308 -13.67 -8.16 11.13
N ALA A 309 -14.40 -9.25 10.89
CA ALA A 309 -15.87 -9.27 10.84
C ALA A 309 -16.40 -10.13 12.00
N GLY A 310 -16.81 -9.50 13.12
CA GLY A 310 -17.39 -10.17 14.28
C GLY A 310 -16.95 -9.58 15.64
N PRO A 311 -17.45 -10.12 16.76
CA PRO A 311 -17.11 -9.64 18.10
C PRO A 311 -15.66 -9.98 18.51
N ALA A 312 -15.04 -9.07 19.29
CA ALA A 312 -13.64 -8.99 19.73
C ALA A 312 -13.00 -10.24 20.40
N ASN A 313 -13.74 -11.34 20.57
CA ASN A 313 -13.46 -12.35 21.59
C ASN A 313 -13.09 -13.74 21.03
N GLY A 314 -12.57 -13.86 19.80
CA GLY A 314 -12.20 -15.16 19.23
C GLY A 314 -11.22 -15.12 18.05
N THR A 315 -10.76 -16.30 17.61
CA THR A 315 -9.94 -16.45 16.39
C THR A 315 -10.70 -15.89 15.20
N TRP A 316 -10.20 -14.81 14.62
CA TRP A 316 -10.83 -14.09 13.52
C TRP A 316 -10.84 -14.93 12.25
N ARG A 317 -11.93 -15.67 12.02
CA ARG A 317 -12.09 -16.51 10.81
C ARG A 317 -12.62 -15.74 9.62
N TRP A 318 -13.22 -14.59 9.86
CA TRP A 318 -13.88 -13.76 8.86
C TRP A 318 -13.37 -12.32 8.92
N ALA A 319 -13.23 -11.71 7.74
CA ALA A 319 -12.85 -10.33 7.59
C ALA A 319 -13.81 -9.61 6.65
N THR A 320 -14.01 -8.33 6.94
CA THR A 320 -14.67 -7.37 6.06
C THR A 320 -13.65 -6.83 5.08
N LEU A 321 -13.96 -6.95 3.79
CA LEU A 321 -13.20 -6.36 2.70
C LEU A 321 -13.92 -5.08 2.24
N LYS A 322 -13.25 -3.92 2.29
CA LYS A 322 -13.81 -2.63 1.81
C LYS A 322 -12.91 -1.99 0.76
N GLN A 323 -13.49 -1.57 -0.36
CA GLN A 323 -12.81 -0.75 -1.37
C GLN A 323 -13.04 0.73 -1.02
N ARG A 324 -12.10 1.36 -0.31
CA ARG A 324 -12.28 2.74 0.16
C ARG A 324 -11.75 3.81 -0.80
N PHE A 325 -11.14 3.39 -1.92
CA PHE A 325 -10.49 4.30 -2.85
C PHE A 325 -10.76 3.90 -4.31
N ARG A 326 -11.51 4.72 -5.04
CA ARG A 326 -11.49 4.78 -6.51
C ARG A 326 -11.16 6.21 -6.92
N LEU A 327 -9.99 6.45 -7.50
CA LEU A 327 -9.85 7.60 -8.38
C LEU A 327 -10.43 7.18 -9.74
N ALA A 328 -11.74 7.33 -9.93
CA ALA A 328 -12.29 7.35 -11.27
C ALA A 328 -11.91 8.71 -11.88
N LEU A 329 -10.85 8.75 -12.68
CA LEU A 329 -10.65 9.87 -13.59
C LEU A 329 -11.80 9.85 -14.62
N PRO A 330 -12.44 10.99 -14.93
CA PRO A 330 -13.44 11.03 -15.98
C PRO A 330 -12.75 10.69 -17.31
N GLY A 331 -13.12 9.57 -17.93
CA GLY A 331 -12.62 9.21 -19.27
C GLY A 331 -12.34 7.72 -19.53
N GLY A 332 -12.59 6.82 -18.59
CA GLY A 332 -12.56 5.38 -18.85
C GLY A 332 -13.96 4.79 -18.83
N GLU A 333 -14.76 5.03 -19.89
CA GLU A 333 -15.88 4.14 -20.15
C GLU A 333 -15.30 2.74 -20.35
N GLU A 334 -15.48 1.88 -19.35
CA GLU A 334 -15.58 0.45 -19.60
C GLU A 334 -16.65 0.30 -20.68
N ALA A 335 -16.21 0.04 -21.91
CA ALA A 335 -17.05 -0.42 -22.98
C ALA A 335 -17.68 -1.74 -22.51
N GLY A 336 -18.78 -1.63 -21.79
CA GLY A 336 -19.70 -2.72 -21.53
C GLY A 336 -20.05 -3.29 -22.88
N ALA A 337 -19.77 -4.58 -23.04
CA ALA A 337 -20.21 -5.36 -24.18
C ALA A 337 -21.74 -5.24 -24.27
N VAL A 338 -22.21 -4.35 -25.13
CA VAL A 338 -23.60 -4.36 -25.60
C VAL A 338 -23.66 -5.46 -26.64
N GLU A 339 -24.28 -6.58 -26.27
CA GLU A 339 -24.75 -7.58 -27.24
C GLU A 339 -25.55 -6.86 -28.35
N PRO A 340 -25.34 -7.20 -29.63
CA PRO A 340 -26.14 -6.62 -30.69
C PRO A 340 -27.58 -7.13 -30.57
N ASP A 341 -28.47 -6.27 -30.10
CA ASP A 341 -29.91 -6.47 -30.13
C ASP A 341 -30.37 -6.55 -31.59
N ALA A 342 -30.63 -7.77 -32.03
CA ALA A 342 -31.09 -8.10 -33.37
C ALA A 342 -32.61 -7.97 -33.46
N ASP A 343 -33.18 -6.79 -33.23
CA ASP A 343 -34.59 -6.54 -33.59
C ASP A 343 -35.00 -5.06 -33.73
N ARG A 344 -34.25 -4.28 -34.52
CA ARG A 344 -34.68 -2.91 -34.89
C ARG A 344 -34.58 -2.66 -36.41
N PRO A 345 -35.71 -2.43 -37.11
CA PRO A 345 -35.67 -2.15 -38.55
C PRO A 345 -35.18 -0.71 -38.82
N PRO A 346 -34.54 -0.47 -39.98
CA PRO A 346 -33.96 0.82 -40.31
C PRO A 346 -35.07 1.82 -40.68
N ARG A 347 -35.04 3.02 -40.08
CA ARG A 347 -35.83 4.15 -40.57
C ARG A 347 -35.05 4.85 -41.68
N GLY A 348 -35.48 4.62 -42.92
CA GLY A 348 -35.12 5.42 -44.08
C GLY A 348 -35.94 6.70 -44.18
N ASP A 349 -35.24 7.76 -44.57
CA ASP A 349 -35.58 8.93 -45.39
C ASP A 349 -37.00 9.52 -45.37
N ALA A 350 -37.04 10.83 -45.07
CA ALA A 350 -37.93 11.76 -45.77
C ALA A 350 -37.22 13.11 -45.96
N SER A 351 -36.88 13.38 -47.21
CA SER A 351 -36.42 14.66 -47.76
C SER A 351 -37.62 15.51 -48.17
N ALA A 352 -37.59 16.83 -47.94
CA ALA A 352 -38.32 17.81 -48.76
C ALA A 352 -37.79 19.25 -48.57
N ASN A 353 -37.14 19.72 -49.63
CA ASN A 353 -36.72 21.05 -50.02
C ASN A 353 -37.65 22.25 -49.67
N SER A 354 -37.06 23.44 -49.48
CA SER A 354 -37.18 24.56 -50.45
C SER A 354 -36.39 25.82 -50.04
N HIS A 355 -35.43 26.21 -50.89
CA HIS A 355 -35.06 27.60 -51.21
C HIS A 355 -35.90 28.00 -52.46
N PRO A 356 -36.09 29.29 -52.85
CA PRO A 356 -35.14 30.43 -52.85
C PRO A 356 -35.77 31.71 -52.26
N GLU A 357 -35.20 32.91 -52.19
CA GLU A 357 -34.62 33.77 -53.25
C GLU A 357 -34.03 35.04 -52.59
N ALA A 358 -33.10 35.67 -53.30
CA ALA A 358 -32.44 36.91 -52.93
C ALA A 358 -33.33 38.14 -53.19
N ASP A 359 -33.21 39.20 -52.38
CA ASP A 359 -33.13 40.54 -52.95
C ASP A 359 -32.48 41.57 -52.01
N ASP A 360 -31.73 42.45 -52.67
CA ASP A 360 -30.93 43.56 -52.19
C ASP A 360 -31.80 44.81 -51.99
N ALA A 361 -31.68 45.49 -50.85
CA ALA A 361 -32.03 46.92 -50.73
C ALA A 361 -31.49 47.55 -49.42
N GLY A 362 -30.40 48.32 -49.54
CA GLY A 362 -30.49 49.76 -49.27
C GLY A 362 -30.45 50.27 -47.82
N ALA A 363 -29.25 50.67 -47.41
CA ALA A 363 -28.92 52.05 -46.99
C ALA A 363 -29.49 52.67 -45.68
N THR A 364 -28.53 53.00 -44.78
CA THR A 364 -28.39 54.25 -43.99
C THR A 364 -29.51 54.70 -43.05
N LYS A 365 -29.25 54.82 -41.73
CA LYS A 365 -28.65 55.99 -41.03
C LYS A 365 -28.96 55.95 -39.51
N ARG A 366 -27.91 56.28 -38.74
CA ARG A 366 -27.85 56.71 -37.33
C ARG A 366 -27.92 55.67 -36.23
#